data_AF-A0A2I1EGX5-F1
#
_entry.id   AF-A0A2I1EGX5-F1
#
_cell.length_a   1.000
_cell.length_b   1.000
_cell.length_c   1.000
_cell.angle_alpha   90.00
_cell.angle_beta   90.00
_cell.angle_gamma   90.00
#
_symmetry.space_group_name_H-M   'P 1'
#
loop_
_entity.id
_entity.type
_entity.pdbx_description
1 polymer ?
#
loop_
_entity_poly.entity_id
_entity_poly.type
_entity_poly.pdbx_seq_one_letter_code
_entity_poly.pdbx_strand_id
1 'polypeptide(L)'
;MVNECSTAVDVQKSLKVNEKIEVSANTIRRTLKRNGLNSRTVEDWKKVIWSDESKFQIFGSDGCFIYLSVGYLIQIEEGLDGDLYRQILNDEFLNTLEFYELNAQDIIFQQDNDLKHTAKLT
;
A
#
# COMPACT_ATOMS: atom_id res chain seq x y z
N MET A 1 27.31 -4.69 6.39
CA MET A 1 26.23 -5.12 7.30
C MET A 1 25.39 -3.90 7.60
N VAL A 2 24.17 -3.83 7.06
CA VAL A 2 23.27 -2.72 7.30
C VAL A 2 22.62 -2.98 8.65
N ASN A 3 22.94 -2.16 9.66
CA ASN A 3 22.24 -2.22 10.94
C ASN A 3 20.83 -1.68 10.73
N GLU A 4 19.88 -2.57 10.48
CA GLU A 4 18.46 -2.22 10.42
C GLU A 4 18.04 -1.61 11.76
N CYS A 5 17.74 -0.31 11.75
CA CYS A 5 17.17 0.37 12.90
C CYS A 5 15.65 0.30 12.79
N SER A 6 15.03 -0.62 13.53
CA SER A 6 13.58 -0.85 13.48
C SER A 6 12.78 0.14 14.34
N THR A 7 13.41 0.77 15.34
CA THR A 7 12.74 1.74 16.22
C THR A 7 13.48 3.07 16.34
N ALA A 8 12.76 4.13 16.74
CA ALA A 8 13.36 5.44 17.02
C ALA A 8 14.45 5.38 18.11
N VAL A 9 14.41 4.38 19.00
CA VAL A 9 15.45 4.15 20.03
C VAL A 9 16.70 3.54 19.40
N ASP A 10 16.55 2.67 18.40
CA ASP A 10 17.70 2.08 17.69
C ASP A 10 18.38 3.12 16.79
N VAL A 11 17.59 3.97 16.14
CA VAL A 11 18.11 5.15 15.43
C VAL A 11 18.87 6.07 16.39
N GLN A 12 18.34 6.30 17.59
CA GLN A 12 19.01 7.10 18.63
C GLN A 12 20.37 6.51 19.01
N LYS A 13 20.42 5.20 19.25
CA LYS A 13 21.66 4.50 19.60
C LYS A 13 22.68 4.58 18.46
N SER A 14 22.26 4.35 17.23
CA SER A 14 23.13 4.43 16.05
C SER A 14 23.69 5.82 15.81
N LEU A 15 22.87 6.88 15.95
CA LEU A 15 23.33 8.27 15.85
C LEU A 15 24.32 8.64 16.96
N LYS A 16 24.13 8.13 18.17
CA LYS A 16 25.05 8.35 19.29
C LYS A 16 26.39 7.65 19.06
N VAL A 17 26.39 6.42 18.54
CA VAL A 17 27.59 5.61 18.33
C VAL A 17 28.41 6.09 17.12
N ASN A 18 27.74 6.36 16.00
CA ASN A 18 28.42 6.63 14.73
C ASN A 18 28.73 8.11 14.52
N GLU A 19 27.79 8.99 14.89
CA GLU A 19 27.85 10.43 14.60
C GLU A 19 28.10 11.29 15.84
N LYS A 20 28.18 10.67 17.04
CA LYS A 20 28.29 11.35 18.34
C LYS A 20 27.17 12.37 18.59
N ILE A 21 26.01 12.20 17.94
CA ILE A 21 24.86 13.08 18.11
C ILE A 21 24.01 12.55 19.26
N GLU A 22 23.87 13.36 20.32
CA GLU A 22 23.06 13.00 21.49
C GLU A 22 21.70 13.70 21.43
N VAL A 23 20.67 12.94 21.05
CA VAL A 23 19.28 13.41 20.95
C VAL A 23 18.33 12.43 21.65
N SER A 24 17.15 12.88 22.05
CA SER A 24 16.11 11.99 22.56
C SER A 24 15.39 11.25 21.43
N ALA A 25 14.86 10.06 21.70
CA ALA A 25 13.99 9.35 20.75
C ALA A 25 12.78 10.20 20.31
N ASN A 26 12.27 11.09 21.17
CA ASN A 26 11.17 11.99 20.82
C ASN A 26 11.59 13.06 19.80
N THR A 27 12.84 13.55 19.87
CA THR A 27 13.41 14.46 18.88
C THR A 27 13.50 13.79 17.51
N ILE A 28 13.91 12.52 17.47
CA ILE A 28 13.97 11.72 16.23
C ILE A 28 12.57 11.53 15.65
N ARG A 29 11.59 11.10 16.45
CA ARG A 29 10.19 10.94 15.99
C ARG A 29 9.62 12.23 15.41
N ARG A 30 9.81 13.37 16.10
CA ARG A 30 9.34 14.69 15.62
C ARG A 30 10.02 15.10 14.32
N THR A 31 11.32 14.83 14.19
CA THR A 31 12.10 15.18 13.00
C THR A 31 11.69 14.34 11.79
N LEU A 32 11.54 13.02 11.96
CA LEU A 32 11.04 12.14 10.90
C LEU A 32 9.65 12.56 10.43
N LYS A 33 8.72 12.80 11.38
CA LYS A 33 7.37 13.29 11.08
C LYS A 33 7.37 14.64 10.36
N ARG A 34 8.25 15.57 10.76
CA ARG A 34 8.40 16.88 10.09
C ARG A 34 8.91 16.75 8.66
N ASN A 35 9.70 15.72 8.37
CA ASN A 35 10.17 15.40 7.02
C ASN A 35 9.19 14.49 6.25
N GLY A 36 7.96 14.30 6.75
CA GLY A 36 6.94 13.48 6.09
C GLY A 36 7.16 11.97 6.20
N LEU A 37 8.17 11.51 6.95
CA LEU A 37 8.44 10.10 7.16
C LEU A 37 7.58 9.60 8.32
N ASN A 38 6.49 8.92 7.97
CA ASN A 38 5.61 8.25 8.93
C ASN A 38 5.90 6.75 8.91
N SER A 39 6.20 6.18 10.08
CA SER A 39 6.26 4.72 10.24
C SER A 39 4.84 4.17 10.30
N ARG A 40 4.49 3.26 9.38
CA ARG A 40 3.25 2.48 9.47
C ARG A 40 3.43 1.30 10.41
N THR A 41 2.46 1.04 11.29
CA THR A 41 2.46 -0.16 12.15
C THR A 41 1.91 -1.37 11.39
N VAL A 42 2.02 -2.58 11.97
CA VAL A 42 1.43 -3.79 11.39
C VAL A 42 -0.09 -3.65 11.26
N GLU A 43 -0.74 -2.97 12.21
CA GLU A 43 -2.18 -2.68 12.19
C GLU A 43 -2.56 -1.72 11.06
N ASP A 44 -1.69 -0.77 10.73
CA ASP A 44 -1.90 0.10 9.57
C ASP A 44 -1.77 -0.69 8.26
N TRP A 45 -0.84 -1.63 8.18
CA TRP A 45 -0.66 -2.50 7.01
C TRP A 45 -1.82 -3.47 6.80
N LYS A 46 -2.46 -3.94 7.87
CA LYS A 46 -3.67 -4.78 7.80
C LYS A 46 -4.85 -4.11 7.10
N LYS A 47 -4.87 -2.77 7.05
CA LYS A 47 -5.91 -1.99 6.39
C LYS A 47 -5.62 -1.73 4.92
N VAL A 48 -4.43 -2.08 4.42
CA VAL A 48 -4.04 -1.81 3.03
C VAL A 48 -4.52 -2.93 2.14
N ILE A 49 -5.22 -2.55 1.07
CA ILE A 49 -5.56 -3.42 -0.06
C ILE A 49 -4.74 -2.95 -1.25
N TRP A 50 -4.08 -3.91 -1.89
CA TRP A 50 -3.17 -3.70 -3.01
C TRP A 50 -3.83 -4.18 -4.30
N SER A 51 -3.83 -3.36 -5.35
CA SER A 51 -4.18 -3.78 -6.70
C SER A 51 -3.07 -3.38 -7.66
N ASP A 52 -2.73 -4.28 -8.59
CA ASP A 52 -1.75 -4.02 -9.64
C ASP A 52 -2.12 -4.79 -10.91
N GLU A 53 -1.74 -4.22 -12.06
CA GLU A 53 -1.88 -4.88 -13.35
C GLU A 53 -0.56 -5.54 -13.75
N SER A 54 -0.56 -6.86 -13.85
CA SER A 54 0.65 -7.61 -14.19
C SER A 54 0.50 -8.34 -15.52
N LYS A 55 1.35 -8.00 -16.49
CA LYS A 55 1.46 -8.71 -17.77
C LYS A 55 2.20 -10.04 -17.57
N PHE A 56 1.47 -11.10 -17.27
CA PHE A 56 2.02 -12.46 -17.29
C PHE A 56 1.92 -13.05 -18.70
N GLN A 57 3.05 -13.49 -19.26
CA GLN A 57 3.06 -14.26 -20.49
C GLN A 57 2.71 -15.70 -20.11
N ILE A 58 1.48 -16.11 -20.43
CA ILE A 58 0.69 -17.26 -19.92
C ILE A 58 -0.38 -16.77 -18.91
N PHE A 59 -1.47 -16.18 -19.45
CA PHE A 59 -2.71 -15.70 -18.79
C PHE A 59 -2.61 -14.37 -18.02
N GLY A 60 -3.07 -13.28 -18.66
CA GLY A 60 -3.16 -11.94 -18.06
C GLY A 60 -4.33 -11.85 -17.08
N SER A 61 -4.02 -11.81 -15.79
CA SER A 61 -5.00 -11.62 -14.72
C SER A 61 -4.66 -10.38 -13.89
N ASP A 62 -5.61 -9.45 -13.78
CA ASP A 62 -5.57 -8.34 -12.83
C ASP A 62 -6.18 -8.79 -11.50
N GLY A 63 -5.60 -8.38 -10.39
CA GLY A 63 -5.92 -8.97 -9.09
C GLY A 63 -5.85 -7.98 -7.94
N CYS A 64 -6.74 -8.14 -6.97
CA CYS A 64 -6.65 -7.47 -5.69
C CYS A 64 -6.07 -8.42 -4.63
N PHE A 65 -5.18 -7.92 -3.77
CA PHE A 65 -4.60 -8.65 -2.66
C PHE A 65 -4.85 -7.90 -1.35
N ILE A 66 -5.34 -8.59 -0.33
CA ILE A 66 -5.45 -8.06 1.02
C ILE A 66 -4.35 -8.67 1.90
N TYR A 67 -4.02 -8.03 3.02
CA TYR A 67 -3.00 -8.54 3.94
C TYR A 67 -3.24 -10.00 4.39
N LEU A 68 -4.51 -10.43 4.44
CA LEU A 68 -4.90 -11.77 4.88
C LEU A 68 -4.85 -12.84 3.78
N SER A 69 -5.04 -12.48 2.50
CA SER A 69 -5.20 -13.43 1.38
C SER A 69 -5.23 -12.74 0.01
N VAL A 70 -5.15 -13.53 -1.06
CA VAL A 70 -5.49 -13.13 -2.43
C VAL A 70 -6.99 -12.87 -2.50
N GLY A 71 -7.38 -11.72 -3.07
CA GLY A 71 -8.76 -11.38 -3.43
C GLY A 71 -9.13 -11.93 -4.82
N TYR A 72 -10.18 -11.40 -5.44
CA TYR A 72 -10.60 -11.87 -6.77
C TYR A 72 -9.59 -11.51 -7.86
N LEU A 73 -9.41 -12.42 -8.82
CA LEU A 73 -8.56 -12.28 -10.01
C LEU A 73 -9.45 -12.22 -11.25
N ILE A 74 -9.16 -11.31 -12.17
CA ILE A 74 -9.91 -11.07 -13.40
C ILE A 74 -8.99 -11.23 -14.58
N GLN A 75 -9.37 -12.06 -15.54
CA GLN A 75 -8.68 -12.07 -16.81
C GLN A 75 -9.09 -10.87 -17.65
N ILE A 76 -8.13 -10.05 -18.07
CA ILE A 76 -8.36 -8.97 -19.03
C ILE A 76 -7.87 -9.43 -20.40
N GLU A 77 -8.80 -9.57 -21.34
CA GLU A 77 -8.50 -10.05 -22.70
C GLU A 77 -8.01 -8.94 -23.65
N GLU A 78 -8.41 -7.69 -23.40
CA GLU A 78 -8.04 -6.51 -24.20
C GLU A 78 -7.24 -5.46 -23.39
N GLY A 79 -7.08 -4.24 -23.91
CA GLY A 79 -6.48 -3.15 -23.14
C GLY A 79 -7.38 -2.70 -22.00
N LEU A 80 -6.80 -2.36 -20.85
CA LEU A 80 -7.54 -1.78 -19.73
C LEU A 80 -7.78 -0.28 -20.00
N ASP A 81 -9.05 0.09 -20.20
CA ASP A 81 -9.49 1.48 -20.24
C ASP A 81 -10.18 1.90 -18.92
N GLY A 82 -10.52 3.18 -18.80
CA GLY A 82 -11.12 3.70 -17.57
C GLY A 82 -12.52 3.14 -17.26
N ASP A 83 -13.28 2.75 -18.29
CA ASP A 83 -14.63 2.20 -18.11
C ASP A 83 -14.59 0.76 -17.62
N LEU A 84 -13.71 -0.05 -18.22
CA LEU A 84 -13.44 -1.42 -17.79
C LEU A 84 -12.82 -1.44 -16.39
N TYR A 85 -11.88 -0.54 -16.11
CA TYR A 85 -11.30 -0.39 -14.77
C TYR A 85 -12.38 -0.12 -13.71
N ARG A 86 -13.37 0.73 -14.02
CA ARG A 86 -14.49 1.00 -13.12
C ARG A 86 -15.42 -0.20 -12.94
N GLN A 87 -15.65 -1.00 -13.99
CA GLN A 87 -16.43 -2.24 -13.86
C GLN A 87 -15.73 -3.20 -12.89
N ILE A 88 -14.42 -3.40 -13.08
CA ILE A 88 -13.58 -4.22 -12.20
C ILE A 88 -13.66 -3.76 -10.74
N LEU A 89 -13.60 -2.44 -10.49
CA LEU A 89 -13.74 -1.89 -9.15
C LEU A 89 -15.13 -2.15 -8.53
N ASN A 90 -16.20 -2.00 -9.29
CA ASN A 90 -17.55 -2.20 -8.77
C ASN A 90 -17.87 -3.68 -8.54
N ASP A 91 -17.44 -4.54 -9.45
CA ASP A 91 -17.77 -5.95 -9.39
C ASP A 91 -16.81 -6.64 -8.44
N GLU A 92 -15.50 -6.63 -8.68
CA GLU A 92 -14.60 -7.50 -7.91
C GLU A 92 -14.04 -6.88 -6.65
N PHE A 93 -13.68 -5.58 -6.69
CA PHE A 93 -13.12 -4.94 -5.49
C PHE A 93 -14.20 -4.81 -4.41
N LEU A 94 -15.40 -4.34 -4.73
CA LEU A 94 -16.49 -4.27 -3.74
C LEU A 94 -16.96 -5.65 -3.28
N ASN A 95 -17.06 -6.66 -4.17
CA ASN A 95 -17.36 -8.03 -3.75
C ASN A 95 -16.28 -8.61 -2.83
N THR A 96 -15.00 -8.27 -3.05
CA THR A 96 -13.91 -8.63 -2.13
C THR A 96 -14.13 -8.01 -0.75
N LEU A 97 -14.52 -6.73 -0.69
CA LEU A 97 -14.81 -6.07 0.59
C LEU A 97 -15.99 -6.74 1.30
N GLU A 98 -17.07 -7.05 0.58
CA GLU A 98 -18.23 -7.74 1.14
C GLU A 98 -17.86 -9.12 1.67
N PHE A 99 -17.12 -9.92 0.89
CA PHE A 99 -16.70 -11.28 1.27
C PHE A 99 -15.87 -11.30 2.56
N TYR A 100 -14.99 -10.31 2.74
CA TYR A 100 -14.15 -10.19 3.94
C TYR A 100 -14.76 -9.31 5.04
N GLU A 101 -16.03 -8.89 4.89
CA GLU A 101 -16.74 -8.00 5.83
C GLU A 101 -15.98 -6.69 6.12
N LEU A 102 -15.28 -6.16 5.11
CA LEU A 102 -14.50 -4.93 5.20
C LEU A 102 -15.33 -3.73 4.78
N ASN A 103 -15.18 -2.62 5.52
CA ASN A 103 -15.77 -1.35 5.16
C ASN A 103 -14.79 -0.52 4.31
N ALA A 104 -15.25 -0.03 3.16
CA ALA A 104 -14.47 0.84 2.28
C ALA A 104 -13.90 2.10 2.98
N GLN A 105 -14.57 2.59 4.04
CA GLN A 105 -14.10 3.75 4.81
C GLN A 105 -12.93 3.45 5.75
N ASP A 106 -12.73 2.17 6.09
CA ASP A 106 -11.73 1.73 7.07
C ASP A 106 -10.46 1.16 6.42
N ILE A 107 -10.42 1.12 5.08
CA ILE A 107 -9.32 0.59 4.30
C ILE A 107 -8.53 1.70 3.58
N ILE A 108 -7.30 1.36 3.22
CA ILE A 108 -6.44 2.16 2.34
C ILE A 108 -6.34 1.38 1.03
N PHE A 109 -7.00 1.89 -0.01
CA PHE A 109 -6.86 1.35 -1.36
C PHE A 109 -5.57 1.89 -2.00
N GLN A 110 -4.67 0.98 -2.38
CA GLN A 110 -3.41 1.32 -3.04
C GLN A 110 -3.39 0.74 -4.45
N GLN A 111 -3.03 1.61 -5.39
CA GLN A 111 -2.82 1.33 -6.80
C GLN A 111 -1.67 2.20 -7.32
N ASP A 112 -1.19 1.91 -8.53
CA ASP A 112 -0.20 2.76 -9.20
C ASP A 112 -0.84 4.09 -9.69
N ASN A 113 -0.03 4.96 -10.29
CA ASN A 113 -0.46 6.29 -10.74
C ASN A 113 -0.72 6.35 -12.26
N ASP A 114 -1.18 5.25 -12.87
CA ASP A 114 -1.59 5.26 -14.27
C ASP A 114 -2.74 6.26 -14.51
N LEU A 115 -2.72 6.91 -15.68
CA LEU A 115 -3.73 7.88 -16.11
C LEU A 115 -5.15 7.29 -16.07
N LYS A 116 -5.29 5.99 -16.35
CA LYS A 116 -6.60 5.30 -16.31
C LYS A 116 -7.22 5.25 -14.91
N HIS A 117 -6.40 5.22 -13.86
CA HIS A 117 -6.84 5.18 -12.45
C HIS A 117 -7.35 6.53 -11.94
N THR A 118 -7.11 7.60 -12.69
CA THR A 118 -7.57 8.96 -12.40
C THR A 118 -8.44 9.55 -13.52
N ALA A 119 -8.84 8.72 -14.49
CA ALA A 119 -9.63 9.15 -15.63
C ALA A 119 -10.96 9.77 -15.16
N LYS A 120 -11.26 10.98 -15.67
CA LYS A 120 -12.55 11.64 -15.43
C LYS A 120 -13.56 11.12 -16.44
N LEU A 121 -14.74 10.75 -15.96
CA LEU A 121 -15.89 10.43 -16.80
C LEU A 121 -16.30 11.67 -17.62
N THR A 122 -16.56 11.45 -18.91
CA THR A 122 -17.24 12.37 -19.82
C THR A 122 -18.73 12.12 -19.83
#